data_AF-A0A0C2WPD6-F1
#
_entry.id   AF-A0A0C2WPD6-F1
#
_cell.length_a   1.000
_cell.length_b   1.000
_cell.length_c   1.000
_cell.angle_alpha   90.00
_cell.angle_beta   90.00
_cell.angle_gamma   90.00
#
_symmetry.space_group_name_H-M   'P 1'
#
loop_
_entity.id
_entity.type
_entity.pdbx_description
1 polymer ?
#
loop_
_entity_poly.entity_id
_entity_poly.type
_entity_poly.pdbx_seq_one_letter_code
_entity_poly.pdbx_strand_id
1 'polypeptide(L)'
;MEAFYRMSHLHLLRTLKLTTYLRAIGGGKVSQIDPDSVGVNPAWRQTIGIFESSVNWLEGTPTAEINRLRQIAAADLESLNAISPNNGTYLNEASPYEKNFQNTFFGSHYPRLKEIKRLYDPNGLFIVADGVGSEDWDKSLNCRLN
;
A
#
# COMPACT_ATOMS: atom_id res chain seq x y z
N MET A 1 -19.36 -14.82 31.80
CA MET A 1 -20.01 -13.88 30.86
C MET A 1 -18.98 -13.18 29.97
N GLU A 2 -17.89 -12.63 30.54
CA GLU A 2 -16.70 -12.09 29.84
C GLU A 2 -16.07 -13.05 28.80
N ALA A 3 -15.85 -14.33 29.15
CA ALA A 3 -15.22 -15.30 28.25
C ALA A 3 -16.07 -15.64 27.00
N PHE A 4 -17.40 -15.62 27.14
CA PHE A 4 -18.31 -15.88 26.03
C PHE A 4 -18.35 -14.70 25.04
N TYR A 5 -18.25 -13.47 25.55
CA TYR A 5 -18.20 -12.24 24.76
C TYR A 5 -16.89 -12.11 23.98
N ARG A 6 -15.76 -12.51 24.57
CA ARG A 6 -14.45 -12.54 23.91
C ARG A 6 -14.39 -13.58 22.80
N MET A 7 -15.03 -14.74 23.00
CA MET A 7 -15.10 -15.83 22.01
C MET A 7 -16.06 -15.52 20.86
N SER A 8 -17.18 -14.84 21.12
CA SER A 8 -18.13 -14.38 20.10
C SER A 8 -17.56 -13.22 19.27
N HIS A 9 -16.83 -12.26 19.88
CA HIS A 9 -16.12 -11.22 19.13
C HIS A 9 -15.03 -11.78 18.22
N LEU A 10 -14.27 -12.79 18.68
CA LEU A 10 -13.27 -13.46 17.85
C LEU A 10 -13.91 -14.22 16.67
N HIS A 11 -15.08 -14.82 16.87
CA HIS A 11 -15.82 -15.50 15.79
C HIS A 11 -16.44 -14.51 14.80
N LEU A 12 -16.96 -13.38 15.26
CA LEU A 12 -17.54 -12.35 14.41
C LEU A 12 -16.47 -11.73 13.48
N LEU A 13 -15.27 -11.45 14.02
CA LEU A 13 -14.12 -11.00 13.23
C LEU A 13 -13.67 -12.02 12.18
N ARG A 14 -13.82 -13.33 12.45
CA ARG A 14 -13.50 -14.40 11.48
C ARG A 14 -14.50 -14.52 10.32
N THR A 15 -15.67 -13.89 10.41
CA THR A 15 -16.69 -13.90 9.34
C THR A 15 -16.67 -12.64 8.46
N LEU A 16 -16.01 -11.57 8.91
CA LEU A 16 -15.90 -10.33 8.17
C LEU A 16 -14.86 -10.49 7.04
N LYS A 17 -15.35 -10.49 5.80
CA LYS A 17 -14.51 -10.57 4.60
C LYS A 17 -13.95 -9.21 4.18
N LEU A 18 -14.48 -8.12 4.72
CA LEU A 18 -14.01 -6.76 4.53
C LEU A 18 -13.73 -6.16 5.90
N THR A 19 -12.63 -5.44 6.02
CA THR A 19 -12.18 -4.89 7.28
C THR A 19 -11.53 -3.54 7.04
N THR A 20 -11.97 -2.53 7.78
CA THR A 20 -11.47 -1.16 7.65
C THR A 20 -10.98 -0.62 8.99
N TYR A 21 -9.88 0.11 8.97
CA TYR A 21 -9.30 0.74 10.16
C TYR A 21 -8.74 2.12 9.82
N LEU A 22 -8.83 3.04 10.77
CA LEU A 22 -8.08 4.29 10.75
C LEU A 22 -7.00 4.23 11.83
N ARG A 23 -5.73 4.38 11.43
CA ARG A 23 -4.59 4.46 12.34
C ARG A 23 -4.05 5.88 12.40
N ALA A 24 -4.22 6.56 13.54
CA ALA A 24 -3.68 7.89 13.77
C ALA A 24 -2.19 7.83 14.15
N ILE A 25 -1.34 7.62 13.14
CA ILE A 25 0.13 7.46 13.28
C ILE A 25 0.92 8.59 12.60
N GLY A 26 0.23 9.58 12.05
CA GLY A 26 0.82 10.79 11.49
C GLY A 26 0.87 11.94 12.51
N GLY A 27 1.15 13.15 12.02
CA GLY A 27 1.24 14.36 12.85
C GLY A 27 2.37 14.33 13.88
N GLY A 28 2.26 15.19 14.91
CA GLY A 28 3.22 15.23 16.03
C GLY A 28 4.68 15.41 15.56
N LYS A 29 5.55 14.49 15.96
CA LYS A 29 6.97 14.56 15.56
C LYS A 29 7.18 14.21 14.08
N VAL A 30 6.29 13.40 13.49
CA VAL A 30 6.38 13.00 12.07
C VAL A 30 6.23 14.22 11.16
N SER A 31 5.35 15.17 11.49
CA SER A 31 5.13 16.38 10.69
C SER A 31 6.24 17.44 10.80
N GLN A 32 7.16 17.29 11.74
CA GLN A 32 8.20 18.30 12.02
C GLN A 32 9.55 18.01 11.33
N ILE A 33 9.75 16.80 10.83
CA ILE A 33 11.00 16.43 10.16
C ILE A 33 10.97 17.00 8.73
N ASP A 34 12.07 17.59 8.26
CA ASP A 34 12.20 18.01 6.87
C ASP A 34 11.89 16.81 5.93
N PRO A 35 10.89 16.90 5.05
CA PRO A 35 10.57 15.82 4.12
C PRO A 35 11.77 15.43 3.25
N ASP A 36 12.64 16.36 2.86
CA ASP A 36 13.73 16.09 1.91
C ASP A 36 15.00 15.54 2.57
N SER A 37 15.01 15.45 3.90
CA SER A 37 16.07 14.83 4.69
C SER A 37 15.99 13.30 4.75
N VAL A 38 14.87 12.70 4.31
CA VAL A 38 14.62 11.25 4.34
C VAL A 38 13.89 10.81 3.06
N GLY A 39 14.01 9.54 2.67
CA GLY A 39 13.34 8.99 1.48
C GLY A 39 11.87 8.60 1.67
N VAL A 40 11.16 9.26 2.60
CA VAL A 40 9.76 8.94 2.95
C VAL A 40 8.84 9.94 2.24
N ASN A 41 7.79 9.44 1.58
CA ASN A 41 6.81 10.28 0.85
C ASN A 41 6.41 11.54 1.67
N PRO A 42 6.55 12.76 1.12
CA PRO A 42 6.22 13.99 1.83
C PRO A 42 4.80 14.08 2.38
N ALA A 43 3.84 13.32 1.84
CA ALA A 43 2.47 13.23 2.35
C ALA A 43 2.41 12.85 3.84
N TRP A 44 3.40 12.11 4.34
CA TRP A 44 3.54 11.79 5.77
C TRP A 44 3.64 13.02 6.68
N ARG A 45 4.07 14.18 6.15
CA ARG A 45 4.18 15.42 6.93
C ARG A 45 2.84 16.12 7.14
N GLN A 46 1.85 15.81 6.32
CA GLN A 46 0.56 16.48 6.31
C GLN A 46 -0.57 15.57 6.83
N THR A 47 -0.37 14.25 6.80
CA THR A 47 -1.37 13.31 7.29
C THR A 47 -1.40 13.19 8.81
N ILE A 48 -2.59 12.94 9.36
CA ILE A 48 -2.81 12.56 10.76
C ILE A 48 -2.81 11.03 10.91
N GLY A 49 -3.03 10.28 9.82
CA GLY A 49 -3.12 8.84 9.88
C GLY A 49 -3.31 8.15 8.53
N ILE A 50 -3.49 6.83 8.59
CA ILE A 50 -3.75 5.98 7.43
C ILE A 50 -5.13 5.38 7.59
N PHE A 51 -5.93 5.47 6.53
CA PHE A 51 -7.13 4.65 6.37
C PHE A 51 -6.76 3.41 5.56
N GLU A 52 -7.04 2.24 6.11
CA GLU A 52 -6.81 0.95 5.46
C GLU A 52 -8.16 0.25 5.22
N SER A 53 -8.32 -0.32 4.03
CA SER A 53 -9.35 -1.31 3.71
C SER A 53 -8.66 -2.59 3.27
N SER A 54 -9.03 -3.72 3.89
CA SER A 54 -8.50 -5.04 3.57
C SER A 54 -9.64 -6.03 3.37
N VAL A 55 -9.44 -6.94 2.42
CA VAL A 55 -10.29 -8.13 2.27
C VAL A 55 -9.58 -9.35 2.86
N ASN A 56 -10.34 -10.19 3.54
CA ASN A 56 -9.84 -11.35 4.25
C ASN A 56 -10.57 -12.62 3.81
N TRP A 57 -9.86 -13.74 3.78
CA TRP A 57 -10.44 -15.06 3.51
C TRP A 57 -9.76 -16.14 4.34
N LEU A 58 -10.49 -17.23 4.59
CA LEU A 58 -9.98 -18.38 5.33
C LEU A 58 -9.25 -19.35 4.38
N GLU A 59 -8.36 -20.16 4.95
CA GLU A 59 -7.77 -21.28 4.23
C GLU A 59 -8.86 -22.22 3.67
N GLY A 60 -8.66 -22.72 2.46
CA GLY A 60 -9.66 -23.53 1.75
C GLY A 60 -10.77 -22.73 1.05
N THR A 61 -10.78 -21.40 1.11
CA THR A 61 -11.73 -20.57 0.34
C THR A 61 -11.56 -20.85 -1.16
N PRO A 62 -12.64 -21.14 -1.92
CA PRO A 62 -12.54 -21.40 -3.35
C PRO A 62 -11.94 -20.23 -4.13
N THR A 63 -11.11 -20.52 -5.14
CA THR A 63 -10.45 -19.51 -5.98
C THR A 63 -11.42 -18.49 -6.58
N ALA A 64 -12.62 -18.92 -6.97
CA ALA A 64 -13.65 -18.02 -7.51
C ALA A 64 -14.05 -16.94 -6.48
N GLU A 65 -14.16 -17.30 -5.21
CA GLU A 65 -14.48 -16.36 -4.15
C GLU A 65 -13.28 -15.46 -3.80
N ILE A 66 -12.06 -15.99 -3.78
CA ILE A 66 -10.83 -15.17 -3.61
C ILE A 66 -10.73 -14.13 -4.72
N ASN A 67 -11.01 -14.51 -5.96
CA ASN A 67 -10.99 -13.59 -7.10
C ASN A 67 -12.08 -12.52 -7.00
N ARG A 68 -13.26 -12.86 -6.47
CA ARG A 68 -14.31 -11.87 -6.17
C ARG A 68 -13.86 -10.88 -5.09
N LEU A 69 -13.24 -11.35 -4.00
CA LEU A 69 -12.72 -10.47 -2.95
C LEU A 69 -11.62 -9.54 -3.45
N ARG A 70 -10.75 -10.04 -4.33
CA ARG A 70 -9.75 -9.22 -5.04
C ARG A 70 -10.36 -8.11 -5.89
N GLN A 71 -11.47 -8.38 -6.59
CA GLN A 71 -12.20 -7.36 -7.34
C GLN A 71 -12.81 -6.30 -6.42
N ILE A 72 -13.31 -6.69 -5.24
CA ILE A 72 -13.78 -5.76 -4.22
C ILE A 72 -12.62 -4.86 -3.74
N ALA A 73 -11.46 -5.44 -3.41
CA ALA A 73 -10.30 -4.66 -2.99
C ALA A 73 -9.82 -3.66 -4.07
N ALA A 74 -9.87 -4.06 -5.35
CA ALA A 74 -9.54 -3.16 -6.46
C ALA A 74 -10.55 -2.01 -6.60
N ALA A 75 -11.85 -2.27 -6.41
CA ALA A 75 -12.89 -1.24 -6.44
C ALA A 75 -12.83 -0.30 -5.22
N ASP A 76 -12.48 -0.83 -4.05
CA ASP A 76 -12.26 -0.04 -2.83
C ASP A 76 -11.11 0.96 -3.02
N LEU A 77 -10.00 0.55 -3.66
CA LEU A 77 -8.88 1.44 -3.95
C LEU A 77 -9.32 2.67 -4.75
N GLU A 78 -10.14 2.49 -5.80
CA GLU A 78 -10.66 3.60 -6.60
C GLU A 78 -11.52 4.54 -5.75
N SER A 79 -12.30 4.00 -4.82
CA SER A 79 -13.12 4.79 -3.87
C SER A 79 -12.24 5.59 -2.90
N LEU A 80 -11.16 4.99 -2.40
CA LEU A 80 -10.20 5.66 -1.51
C LEU A 80 -9.43 6.77 -2.23
N ASN A 81 -9.01 6.53 -3.47
CA ASN A 81 -8.35 7.52 -4.30
C ASN A 81 -9.25 8.74 -4.53
N ALA A 82 -10.56 8.55 -4.71
CA ALA A 82 -11.51 9.66 -4.86
C ALA A 82 -11.65 10.54 -3.60
N ILE A 83 -11.52 9.95 -2.41
CA ILE A 83 -11.60 10.67 -1.13
C ILE A 83 -10.29 11.43 -0.84
N SER A 84 -9.20 11.00 -1.46
CA SER A 84 -7.84 11.40 -1.09
C SER A 84 -6.93 11.56 -2.33
N PRO A 85 -7.31 12.39 -3.32
CA PRO A 85 -6.77 12.34 -4.69
C PRO A 85 -5.29 12.72 -4.83
N ASN A 86 -4.72 13.39 -3.83
CA ASN A 86 -3.33 13.87 -3.86
C ASN A 86 -2.48 13.36 -2.68
N ASN A 87 -3.00 12.44 -1.84
CA ASN A 87 -2.21 11.92 -0.73
C ASN A 87 -1.39 10.71 -1.15
N GLY A 88 -0.41 10.36 -0.32
CA GLY A 88 0.36 9.13 -0.45
C GLY A 88 -0.29 7.96 0.29
N THR A 89 0.23 6.76 0.01
CA THR A 89 -0.08 5.50 0.71
C THR A 89 1.19 4.96 1.32
N TYR A 90 1.03 4.20 2.41
CA TYR A 90 2.13 3.47 3.00
C TYR A 90 2.46 2.23 2.17
N LEU A 91 3.59 2.26 1.47
CA LEU A 91 4.00 1.23 0.52
C LEU A 91 4.05 -0.20 1.11
N ASN A 92 4.30 -0.34 2.41
CA ASN A 92 4.39 -1.66 3.06
C ASN A 92 3.03 -2.33 3.27
N GLU A 93 1.93 -1.58 3.17
CA GLU A 93 0.55 -2.05 3.39
C GLU A 93 -0.34 -1.60 2.22
N ALA A 94 0.23 -1.51 1.02
CA ALA A 94 -0.43 -0.98 -0.16
C ALA A 94 -1.17 -2.06 -0.97
N SER A 95 -2.14 -1.61 -1.75
CA SER A 95 -2.87 -2.45 -2.70
C SER A 95 -1.98 -2.80 -3.92
N PRO A 96 -1.96 -4.07 -4.39
CA PRO A 96 -1.27 -4.46 -5.61
C PRO A 96 -1.97 -3.95 -6.89
N TYR A 97 -3.06 -3.20 -6.75
CA TYR A 97 -3.81 -2.60 -7.84
C TYR A 97 -3.51 -1.10 -8.02
N GLU A 98 -2.56 -0.56 -7.26
CA GLU A 98 -2.11 0.83 -7.41
C GLU A 98 -1.52 1.06 -8.80
N LYS A 99 -2.03 2.08 -9.49
CA LYS A 99 -1.63 2.40 -10.87
C LYS A 99 -0.55 3.48 -10.92
N ASN A 100 -0.47 4.33 -9.89
CA ASN A 100 0.42 5.48 -9.82
C ASN A 100 1.40 5.34 -8.66
N PHE A 101 1.99 4.14 -8.51
CA PHE A 101 2.84 3.80 -7.37
C PHE A 101 4.01 4.76 -7.17
N GLN A 102 4.55 5.33 -8.26
CA GLN A 102 5.64 6.32 -8.18
C GLN A 102 5.23 7.50 -7.29
N ASN A 103 4.06 8.07 -7.54
CA ASN A 103 3.55 9.19 -6.74
C ASN A 103 2.97 8.72 -5.41
N THR A 104 2.16 7.66 -5.41
CA THR A 104 1.46 7.22 -4.21
C THR A 104 2.43 6.74 -3.13
N PHE A 105 3.50 6.03 -3.50
CA PHE A 105 4.45 5.45 -2.52
C PHE A 105 5.63 6.37 -2.24
N PHE A 106 6.09 7.16 -3.21
CA PHE A 106 7.33 7.94 -3.09
C PHE A 106 7.13 9.45 -3.30
N GLY A 107 6.04 9.88 -3.94
CA GLY A 107 5.73 11.28 -4.17
C GLY A 107 6.80 12.01 -4.97
N SER A 108 7.07 13.26 -4.61
CA SER A 108 8.10 14.08 -5.26
C SER A 108 9.53 13.55 -5.11
N HIS A 109 9.77 12.55 -4.24
CA HIS A 109 11.09 11.94 -4.08
C HIS A 109 11.41 10.90 -5.16
N TYR A 110 10.41 10.42 -5.90
CA TYR A 110 10.58 9.35 -6.87
C TYR A 110 11.73 9.59 -7.88
N PRO A 111 11.88 10.77 -8.51
CA PRO A 111 12.94 11.01 -9.47
C PRO A 111 14.35 10.83 -8.87
N ARG A 112 14.57 11.36 -7.66
CA ARG A 112 15.84 11.25 -6.94
C ARG A 112 16.12 9.81 -6.53
N LEU A 113 15.11 9.09 -6.05
CA LEU A 113 15.23 7.66 -5.73
C LEU A 113 15.58 6.84 -6.96
N LYS A 114 14.98 7.14 -8.12
CA LYS A 114 15.30 6.46 -9.39
C LYS A 114 16.73 6.75 -9.86
N GLU A 115 17.24 7.95 -9.65
CA GLU A 115 18.64 8.27 -9.92
C GLU A 115 19.59 7.47 -9.02
N ILE A 116 19.32 7.42 -7.72
CA ILE A 116 20.09 6.61 -6.76
C ILE A 116 20.05 5.13 -7.17
N LYS A 117 18.87 4.61 -7.53
CA LYS A 117 18.70 3.24 -8.01
C LYS A 117 19.58 2.95 -9.23
N ARG A 118 19.62 3.85 -10.21
CA ARG A 118 20.47 3.72 -11.41
C ARG A 118 21.96 3.77 -11.08
N LEU A 119 22.36 4.57 -10.09
CA LEU A 119 23.76 4.66 -9.66
C LEU A 119 24.24 3.36 -9.01
N TYR A 120 23.43 2.79 -8.11
CA TYR A 120 23.85 1.64 -7.29
C TYR A 120 23.42 0.29 -7.87
N ASP A 121 22.40 0.23 -8.72
CA ASP A 121 21.93 -0.98 -9.38
C ASP A 121 21.63 -0.72 -10.87
N PRO A 122 22.65 -0.39 -11.69
CA PRO A 122 22.49 -0.03 -13.10
C PRO A 122 21.96 -1.19 -13.97
N ASN A 123 22.19 -2.43 -13.53
CA ASN A 123 21.75 -3.63 -14.24
C ASN A 123 20.36 -4.11 -13.80
N GLY A 124 19.80 -3.53 -12.73
CA GLY A 124 18.50 -3.92 -12.19
C GLY A 124 18.52 -5.34 -11.61
N LEU A 125 19.51 -5.69 -10.80
CA LEU A 125 19.54 -6.99 -10.12
C LEU A 125 18.45 -7.09 -9.03
N PHE A 126 18.12 -5.97 -8.39
CA PHE A 126 17.19 -5.94 -7.26
C PHE A 126 15.85 -5.32 -7.65
N ILE A 127 14.92 -6.11 -8.16
CA ILE A 127 13.61 -5.62 -8.62
C ILE A 127 12.50 -6.20 -7.75
N VAL A 128 11.51 -5.37 -7.44
CA VAL A 128 10.29 -5.76 -6.75
C VAL A 128 9.09 -5.10 -7.43
N ALA A 129 7.91 -5.70 -7.31
CA ALA A 129 6.68 -5.12 -7.84
C ALA A 129 6.44 -3.75 -7.19
N ASP A 130 6.08 -2.76 -8.02
CA ASP A 130 5.83 -1.37 -7.63
C ASP A 130 6.99 -0.72 -6.82
N GLY A 131 8.20 -1.23 -7.02
CA GLY A 131 9.43 -0.67 -6.47
C GLY A 131 10.04 0.41 -7.35
N VAL A 132 10.99 1.17 -6.82
CA VAL A 132 11.72 2.19 -7.59
C VAL A 132 12.39 1.55 -8.81
N GLY A 133 11.98 1.98 -10.01
CA GLY A 133 12.50 1.49 -11.29
C GLY A 133 11.83 0.21 -11.82
N SER A 134 10.79 -0.32 -11.17
CA SER A 134 10.08 -1.51 -11.66
C SER A 134 9.32 -1.28 -12.96
N GLU A 135 9.00 -0.02 -13.30
CA GLU A 135 8.36 0.36 -14.56
C GLU A 135 9.28 0.25 -15.77
N ASP A 136 10.59 0.07 -15.56
CA ASP A 136 11.54 -0.24 -16.63
C ASP A 136 11.47 -1.74 -17.02
N TRP A 137 10.55 -2.51 -16.41
CA TRP A 137 10.38 -3.96 -16.58
C TRP A 137 8.93 -4.32 -16.92
N ASP A 138 8.75 -5.50 -17.51
CA ASP A 138 7.44 -6.06 -17.76
C ASP A 138 6.71 -6.42 -16.46
N LYS A 139 5.41 -6.70 -16.54
CA LYS A 139 4.61 -7.02 -15.33
C LYS A 139 5.08 -8.26 -14.57
N SER A 140 5.78 -9.17 -15.25
CA SER A 140 6.35 -10.36 -14.62
C SER A 140 7.72 -10.10 -13.97
N LEU A 141 8.29 -8.91 -14.20
CA LEU A 141 9.62 -8.47 -13.74
C LEU A 141 10.76 -9.36 -14.26
N ASN A 142 10.53 -10.10 -15.34
CA ASN A 142 11.53 -10.98 -15.95
C ASN A 142 12.24 -10.34 -17.14
N CYS A 143 11.60 -9.36 -17.79
CA CYS A 143 12.11 -8.74 -19.01
C CYS A 143 12.17 -7.22 -18.85
N ARG A 144 13.31 -6.63 -19.24
CA ARG A 144 13.44 -5.18 -19.32
C ARG A 144 12.68 -4.64 -20.53
N LEU A 145 11.96 -3.54 -20.35
CA LEU A 145 11.29 -2.81 -21.41
C LEU A 145 12.35 -1.91 -22.06
N ASN A 146 12.99 -2.41 -23.11
CA ASN A 146 14.00 -1.69 -23.87
C ASN A 146 13.39 -0.52 -24.66
#